data_AF-A0A349J7K1-F1
#
_entry.id   AF-A0A349J7K1-F1
#
_cell.length_a   1.000
_cell.length_b   1.000
_cell.length_c   1.000
_cell.angle_alpha   90.00
_cell.angle_beta   90.00
_cell.angle_gamma   90.00
#
_symmetry.space_group_name_H-M   'P 1'
#
loop_
_entity.id
_entity.type
_entity.pdbx_description
1 polymer ?
#
loop_
_entity_poly.entity_id
_entity_poly.type
_entity_poly.pdbx_seq_one_letter_code
_entity_poly.pdbx_strand_id
1 'polypeptide(L)'
;MLASAVAVGDSINYTPAADLAIGTPTFLGDLVGIPVSAIAAGILGALAIAGVFAFAKDETSGPVFAQGDHVFWDAANSQAVAVQGAGMRRLGTAVAAAGTSDSTVSVKINDGMCLPDALQRRIWEEVAASKTLDAEDVGKVMLVTVDTVVITLPATAAKMAFVIANGGADGAVGLSVSPAAADKIMGANLAGVDNKDRINTKATAKRLDFIRIFGDAVDGYVVESERGIWAAEA
;
A
#
# COMPACT_ATOMS: atom_id res chain seq x y z
N MET A 1 -23.70 -34.56 -9.15
CA MET A 1 -23.85 -33.55 -8.08
C MET A 1 -23.30 -32.24 -8.61
N LEU A 2 -24.08 -31.15 -8.67
CA LEU A 2 -23.68 -29.92 -9.38
C LEU A 2 -23.00 -28.86 -8.47
N ALA A 3 -23.24 -28.90 -7.16
CA ALA A 3 -22.44 -28.21 -6.14
C ALA A 3 -22.77 -28.78 -4.74
N SER A 4 -21.78 -28.90 -3.86
CA SER A 4 -21.97 -29.05 -2.41
C SER A 4 -21.36 -27.83 -1.72
N ALA A 5 -22.08 -27.17 -0.82
CA ALA A 5 -21.54 -26.08 -0.04
C ALA A 5 -20.42 -26.62 0.87
N VAL A 6 -19.18 -26.18 0.63
CA VAL A 6 -18.00 -26.61 1.40
C VAL A 6 -17.75 -25.68 2.60
N ALA A 7 -18.12 -24.40 2.51
CA ALA A 7 -18.16 -23.44 3.59
C ALA A 7 -19.11 -22.28 3.21
N VAL A 8 -19.69 -21.58 4.19
CA VAL A 8 -20.64 -20.47 3.96
C VAL A 8 -20.24 -19.28 4.84
N GLY A 9 -20.30 -18.07 4.28
CA GLY A 9 -20.03 -16.83 5.01
C GLY A 9 -18.53 -16.55 5.20
N ASP A 10 -18.18 -16.05 6.37
CA ASP A 10 -16.85 -15.49 6.68
C ASP A 10 -15.87 -16.53 7.28
N SER A 11 -16.11 -17.81 7.04
CA SER A 11 -15.26 -18.90 7.54
C SER A 11 -15.02 -19.98 6.48
N ILE A 12 -13.86 -20.63 6.54
CA ILE A 12 -13.48 -21.74 5.67
C ILE A 12 -13.18 -22.99 6.49
N ASN A 13 -13.53 -24.15 5.94
CA ASN A 13 -13.14 -25.44 6.47
C ASN A 13 -11.64 -25.68 6.18
N TYR A 14 -10.87 -26.02 7.21
CA TYR A 14 -9.44 -26.23 7.12
C TYR A 14 -8.99 -27.39 8.00
N THR A 15 -8.11 -28.24 7.46
CA THR A 15 -7.48 -29.34 8.20
C THR A 15 -5.98 -29.04 8.30
N PRO A 16 -5.48 -28.69 9.48
CA PRO A 16 -4.07 -28.33 9.63
C PRO A 16 -3.18 -29.58 9.69
N ALA A 17 -1.94 -29.45 9.22
CA ALA A 17 -0.93 -30.50 9.32
C ALA A 17 -0.26 -30.59 10.71
N ALA A 18 -0.39 -29.54 11.51
CA ALA A 18 0.11 -29.42 12.88
C ALA A 18 -0.96 -28.79 13.78
N ASP A 19 -0.84 -28.94 15.10
CA ASP A 19 -1.80 -28.32 16.03
C ASP A 19 -1.80 -26.80 15.86
N LEU A 20 -2.97 -26.23 15.60
CA LEU A 20 -3.19 -24.79 15.56
C LEU A 20 -3.83 -24.31 16.85
N ALA A 21 -3.10 -23.47 17.57
CA ALA A 21 -3.66 -22.71 18.68
C ALA A 21 -4.70 -21.70 18.16
N ILE A 22 -5.65 -21.37 19.03
CA ILE A 22 -6.64 -20.31 18.77
C ILE A 22 -5.93 -18.97 18.47
N GLY A 23 -6.46 -18.21 17.53
CA GLY A 23 -5.94 -16.87 17.20
C GLY A 23 -4.66 -16.84 16.36
N THR A 24 -3.99 -17.97 16.11
CA THR A 24 -2.74 -17.99 15.34
C THR A 24 -2.98 -17.71 13.85
N PRO A 25 -2.39 -16.65 13.28
CA PRO A 25 -2.50 -16.36 11.85
C PRO A 25 -2.01 -17.51 10.98
N THR A 26 -2.91 -18.06 10.17
CA THR A 26 -2.61 -19.10 9.19
C THR A 26 -2.75 -18.53 7.79
N PHE A 27 -1.69 -18.61 6.99
CA PHE A 27 -1.66 -18.04 5.63
C PHE A 27 -1.92 -19.13 4.58
N LEU A 28 -3.03 -19.04 3.86
CA LEU A 28 -3.34 -19.85 2.69
C LEU A 28 -3.00 -19.04 1.42
N GLY A 29 -1.71 -18.94 1.10
CA GLY A 29 -1.23 -17.97 0.10
C GLY A 29 -1.30 -16.55 0.67
N ASP A 30 -2.09 -15.68 0.03
CA ASP A 30 -2.34 -14.30 0.49
C ASP A 30 -3.57 -14.19 1.41
N LEU A 31 -4.37 -15.26 1.52
CA LEU A 31 -5.53 -15.27 2.41
C LEU A 31 -5.11 -15.57 3.84
N VAL A 32 -5.48 -14.69 4.76
CA VAL A 32 -5.25 -14.87 6.20
C VAL A 32 -6.47 -15.56 6.83
N GLY A 33 -6.26 -16.70 7.47
CA GLY A 33 -7.28 -17.39 8.26
C GLY A 33 -6.92 -17.37 9.75
N ILE A 34 -7.88 -17.05 10.60
CA ILE A 34 -7.72 -17.08 12.06
C ILE A 34 -8.56 -18.23 12.65
N PRO A 35 -7.95 -19.20 13.35
CA PRO A 35 -8.69 -20.25 14.03
C PRO A 35 -9.48 -19.66 15.19
N VAL A 36 -10.82 -19.78 15.15
CA VAL A 36 -11.73 -19.31 16.21
C VAL A 36 -11.76 -20.24 17.44
N SER A 37 -11.25 -21.45 17.29
CA SER A 37 -11.02 -22.43 18.34
C SER A 37 -9.71 -23.16 18.03
N ALA A 38 -9.09 -23.78 19.03
CA ALA A 38 -7.93 -24.64 18.77
C ALA A 38 -8.33 -25.80 17.83
N ILE A 39 -7.46 -26.12 16.86
CA ILE A 39 -7.68 -27.19 15.87
C ILE A 39 -6.49 -28.14 15.96
N ALA A 40 -6.72 -29.39 16.36
CA ALA A 40 -5.66 -30.40 16.39
C ALA A 40 -5.26 -30.83 14.97
N ALA A 41 -4.03 -31.31 14.82
CA ALA A 41 -3.50 -31.81 13.56
C ALA A 41 -4.41 -32.92 12.98
N GLY A 42 -4.73 -32.81 11.69
CA GLY A 42 -5.57 -33.79 10.98
C GLY A 42 -7.07 -33.71 11.29
N ILE A 43 -7.51 -32.80 12.16
CA ILE A 43 -8.93 -32.59 12.48
C ILE A 43 -9.48 -31.44 11.64
N LEU A 44 -10.70 -31.63 11.08
CA LEU A 44 -11.40 -30.56 10.39
C LEU A 44 -11.80 -29.47 11.40
N GLY A 45 -11.30 -28.26 11.19
CA GLY A 45 -11.72 -27.07 11.93
C GLY A 45 -12.13 -25.94 10.99
N ALA A 46 -12.41 -24.77 11.57
CA ALA A 46 -12.82 -23.59 10.84
C ALA A 46 -11.84 -22.42 11.07
N LEU A 47 -11.47 -21.76 9.98
CA LEU A 47 -10.72 -20.51 10.02
C LEU A 47 -11.64 -19.36 9.65
N ALA A 48 -11.68 -18.31 10.46
CA ALA A 48 -12.33 -17.05 10.11
C ALA A 48 -11.46 -16.29 9.10
N ILE A 49 -12.07 -15.89 7.98
CA ILE A 49 -11.43 -15.17 6.87
C ILE A 49 -11.88 -13.71 6.78
N ALA A 50 -12.85 -13.29 7.58
CA ALA A 50 -13.21 -11.89 7.69
C ALA A 50 -13.55 -11.55 9.15
N GLY A 51 -13.17 -10.34 9.57
CA GLY A 51 -13.42 -9.88 10.93
C GLY A 51 -12.34 -8.92 11.40
N VAL A 52 -12.53 -8.37 12.61
CA VAL A 52 -11.51 -7.58 13.30
C VAL A 52 -10.98 -8.42 14.45
N PHE A 53 -9.66 -8.59 14.51
CA PHE A 53 -8.98 -9.41 15.51
C PHE A 53 -7.90 -8.60 16.21
N ALA A 54 -7.67 -8.87 17.49
CA ALA A 54 -6.59 -8.27 18.25
C ALA A 54 -5.32 -9.13 18.11
N PHE A 55 -4.23 -8.55 17.62
CA PHE A 55 -2.94 -9.21 17.49
C PHE A 55 -1.95 -8.63 18.50
N ALA A 56 -1.14 -9.49 19.12
CA ALA A 56 -0.07 -9.07 20.00
C ALA A 56 0.96 -8.23 19.24
N LYS A 57 1.45 -7.15 19.86
CA LYS A 57 2.61 -6.38 19.40
C LYS A 57 3.67 -6.37 20.49
N ASP A 58 4.91 -6.03 20.15
CA ASP A 58 5.95 -5.87 21.17
C ASP A 58 5.53 -4.82 22.21
N GLU A 59 5.55 -5.19 23.49
CA GLU A 59 5.17 -4.32 24.60
C GLU A 59 6.32 -3.42 25.07
N THR A 60 7.56 -3.76 24.68
CA THR A 60 8.78 -3.09 25.20
C THR A 60 9.27 -1.97 24.27
N SER A 61 9.28 -2.22 22.96
CA SER A 61 9.66 -1.25 21.92
C SER A 61 8.60 -1.10 20.83
N GLY A 62 7.36 -1.48 21.14
CA GLY A 62 6.28 -1.70 20.19
C GLY A 62 6.09 -0.62 19.13
N PRO A 63 5.87 -1.02 17.86
CA PRO A 63 5.52 -0.06 16.83
C PRO A 63 4.23 0.69 17.20
N VAL A 64 4.22 2.00 16.93
CA VAL A 64 3.01 2.80 17.00
C VAL A 64 2.22 2.58 15.72
N PHE A 65 0.93 2.27 15.87
CA PHE A 65 0.00 2.20 14.75
C PHE A 65 -1.01 3.34 14.87
N ALA A 66 -1.14 4.13 13.83
CA ALA A 66 -2.31 4.98 13.64
C ALA A 66 -3.47 4.15 13.08
N GLN A 67 -4.69 4.64 13.27
CA GLN A 67 -5.85 4.09 12.58
C GLN A 67 -5.65 4.19 11.07
N GLY A 68 -5.86 3.08 10.35
CA GLY A 68 -5.65 3.00 8.90
C GLY A 68 -4.26 2.52 8.49
N ASP A 69 -3.33 2.33 9.42
CA ASP A 69 -1.99 1.82 9.10
C ASP A 69 -2.03 0.35 8.69
N HIS A 70 -1.13 -0.02 7.78
CA HIS A 70 -0.93 -1.40 7.39
C HIS A 70 -0.25 -2.18 8.52
N VAL A 71 -0.72 -3.39 8.75
CA VAL A 71 -0.16 -4.29 9.76
C VAL A 71 0.34 -5.56 9.09
N PHE A 72 1.58 -5.92 9.40
CA PHE A 72 2.24 -7.14 8.96
C PHE A 72 2.42 -8.10 10.14
N TRP A 73 2.53 -9.39 9.84
CA TRP A 73 2.80 -10.44 10.81
C TRP A 73 4.25 -10.89 10.71
N ASP A 74 4.93 -10.88 11.85
CA ASP A 74 6.19 -11.57 12.06
C ASP A 74 5.92 -12.94 12.68
N ALA A 75 6.03 -13.99 11.87
CA ALA A 75 5.83 -15.36 12.32
C ALA A 75 6.96 -15.88 13.21
N ALA A 76 8.16 -15.28 13.17
CA ALA A 76 9.28 -15.70 14.00
C ALA A 76 9.10 -15.23 15.45
N ASN A 77 8.61 -14.00 15.63
CA ASN A 77 8.37 -13.41 16.95
C ASN A 77 6.92 -13.50 17.41
N SER A 78 6.00 -13.96 16.56
CA SER A 78 4.55 -14.00 16.80
C SER A 78 3.97 -12.63 17.16
N GLN A 79 4.34 -11.61 16.39
CA GLN A 79 4.02 -10.21 16.67
C GLN A 79 3.52 -9.47 15.42
N ALA A 80 2.62 -8.52 15.64
CA ALA A 80 2.22 -7.52 14.67
C ALA A 80 3.26 -6.41 14.55
N VAL A 81 3.68 -6.10 13.32
CA VAL A 81 4.74 -5.13 13.01
C VAL A 81 4.26 -4.13 11.94
N ALA A 82 4.79 -2.90 12.01
CA ALA A 82 4.39 -1.80 11.11
C ALA A 82 5.14 -1.78 9.77
N VAL A 83 6.32 -2.39 9.72
CA VAL A 83 7.17 -2.40 8.53
C VAL A 83 7.29 -3.82 7.99
N GLN A 84 7.25 -3.95 6.67
CA GLN A 84 7.48 -5.23 6.01
C GLN A 84 8.98 -5.54 5.95
N GLY A 85 9.42 -6.50 6.76
CA GLY A 85 10.71 -7.16 6.67
C GLY A 85 10.66 -8.45 5.82
N ALA A 86 11.80 -9.10 5.66
CA ALA A 86 11.89 -10.36 4.93
C ALA A 86 11.02 -11.45 5.59
N GLY A 87 10.15 -12.09 4.81
CA GLY A 87 9.26 -13.16 5.29
C GLY A 87 8.01 -12.69 6.06
N MET A 88 7.85 -11.39 6.30
CA MET A 88 6.66 -10.83 6.94
C MET A 88 5.50 -10.74 5.93
N ARG A 89 4.33 -11.20 6.36
CA ARG A 89 3.11 -11.24 5.52
C ARG A 89 2.09 -10.23 6.01
N ARG A 90 1.35 -9.61 5.10
CA ARG A 90 0.33 -8.62 5.47
C ARG A 90 -0.85 -9.30 6.16
N LEU A 91 -1.29 -8.74 7.29
CA LEU A 91 -2.53 -9.14 7.98
C LEU A 91 -3.73 -8.35 7.47
N GLY A 92 -3.57 -7.03 7.40
CA GLY A 92 -4.64 -6.12 7.01
C GLY A 92 -4.37 -4.69 7.47
N THR A 93 -5.39 -4.03 8.01
CA THR A 93 -5.34 -2.62 8.42
C THR A 93 -5.78 -2.42 9.87
N ALA A 94 -5.08 -1.55 10.60
CA ALA A 94 -5.39 -1.19 11.97
C ALA A 94 -6.70 -0.38 12.04
N VAL A 95 -7.66 -0.86 12.85
CA VAL A 95 -8.99 -0.25 12.99
C VAL A 95 -9.00 0.87 14.04
N ALA A 96 -8.04 0.85 14.96
CA ALA A 96 -7.85 1.85 16.00
C ALA A 96 -6.36 2.14 16.18
N ALA A 97 -6.03 3.31 16.72
CA ALA A 97 -4.65 3.63 17.08
C ALA A 97 -4.17 2.73 18.24
N ALA A 98 -2.92 2.28 18.16
CA ALA A 98 -2.23 1.54 19.21
C ALA A 98 -0.89 2.24 19.52
N GLY A 99 -0.77 2.76 20.73
CA GLY A 99 0.42 3.45 21.23
C GLY A 99 1.52 2.46 21.66
N THR A 100 2.70 2.98 22.02
CA THR A 100 3.87 2.16 22.39
C THR A 100 3.59 1.22 23.57
N SER A 101 2.79 1.63 24.54
CA SER A 101 2.46 0.86 25.75
C SER A 101 1.36 -0.18 25.55
N ASP A 102 0.67 -0.19 24.40
CA ASP A 102 -0.39 -1.16 24.15
C ASP A 102 0.23 -2.54 23.85
N SER A 103 -0.39 -3.60 24.36
CA SER A 103 0.05 -4.98 24.07
C SER A 103 -0.55 -5.55 22.81
N THR A 104 -1.57 -4.89 22.26
CA THR A 104 -2.31 -5.39 21.09
C THR A 104 -2.65 -4.30 20.09
N VAL A 105 -2.88 -4.69 18.85
CA VAL A 105 -3.45 -3.87 17.79
C VAL A 105 -4.69 -4.57 17.21
N SER A 106 -5.78 -3.83 17.05
CA SER A 106 -7.02 -4.34 16.43
C SER A 106 -6.94 -4.20 14.92
N VAL A 107 -6.98 -5.32 14.18
CA VAL A 107 -6.75 -5.37 12.73
C VAL A 107 -7.93 -5.98 12.00
N LYS A 108 -8.42 -5.30 10.96
CA LYS A 108 -9.36 -5.86 9.99
C LYS A 108 -8.56 -6.75 9.02
N ILE A 109 -8.77 -8.06 9.09
CA ILE A 109 -8.05 -9.02 8.23
C ILE A 109 -8.64 -9.06 6.81
N ASN A 110 -7.81 -9.40 5.83
CA ASN A 110 -8.19 -9.59 4.42
C ASN A 110 -9.00 -8.42 3.84
N ASP A 111 -8.71 -7.20 4.25
CA ASP A 111 -9.38 -5.99 3.79
C ASP A 111 -9.06 -5.61 2.34
N GLY A 112 -8.36 -6.49 1.61
CA GLY A 112 -7.64 -6.14 0.40
C GLY A 112 -6.55 -5.15 0.73
N MET A 113 -5.62 -4.93 -0.19
CA MET A 113 -4.84 -3.70 -0.13
C MET A 113 -5.86 -2.55 -0.16
N CYS A 114 -6.02 -1.77 0.91
CA CYS A 114 -6.75 -0.49 0.85
C CYS A 114 -5.96 0.56 0.05
N LEU A 115 -5.24 0.10 -0.97
CA LEU A 115 -4.62 0.94 -1.97
C LEU A 115 -5.72 1.83 -2.55
N PRO A 116 -5.46 3.14 -2.71
CA PRO A 116 -6.31 3.99 -3.52
C PRO A 116 -6.58 3.34 -4.87
N ASP A 117 -7.76 3.59 -5.45
CA ASP A 117 -8.13 3.07 -6.78
C ASP A 117 -7.05 3.38 -7.83
N ALA A 118 -6.41 4.56 -7.71
CA ALA A 118 -5.29 4.97 -8.55
C ALA A 118 -4.09 4.00 -8.53
N LEU A 119 -3.92 3.17 -7.51
CA LEU A 119 -2.81 2.20 -7.37
C LEU A 119 -3.26 0.73 -7.53
N GLN A 120 -4.56 0.46 -7.53
CA GLN A 120 -5.09 -0.89 -7.68
C GLN A 120 -5.03 -1.37 -9.13
N ARG A 121 -4.89 -2.70 -9.33
CA ARG A 121 -4.96 -3.36 -10.65
C ARG A 121 -3.99 -2.80 -11.72
N ARG A 122 -2.84 -2.29 -11.28
CA ARG A 122 -1.76 -1.76 -12.14
C ARG A 122 -0.52 -2.62 -12.03
N ILE A 123 0.34 -2.53 -13.04
CA ILE A 123 1.69 -3.12 -13.01
C ILE A 123 2.57 -2.21 -12.14
N TRP A 124 3.45 -2.78 -11.33
CA TRP A 124 4.32 -2.01 -10.44
C TRP A 124 5.75 -2.04 -10.96
N GLU A 125 6.38 -0.88 -11.01
CA GLU A 125 7.80 -0.73 -11.34
C GLU A 125 8.50 0.03 -10.21
N GLU A 126 9.57 -0.54 -9.69
CA GLU A 126 10.41 0.13 -8.72
C GLU A 126 11.33 1.12 -9.43
N VAL A 127 11.33 2.38 -8.97
CA VAL A 127 12.18 3.45 -9.50
C VAL A 127 13.19 3.84 -8.44
N ALA A 128 14.42 3.36 -8.62
CA ALA A 128 15.53 3.59 -7.69
C ALA A 128 16.47 4.74 -8.13
N ALA A 129 16.19 5.41 -9.26
CA ALA A 129 16.93 6.55 -9.77
C ALA A 129 16.03 7.42 -10.66
N SER A 130 16.43 8.67 -10.91
CA SER A 130 15.72 9.57 -11.83
C SER A 130 15.51 8.92 -13.19
N LYS A 131 14.28 9.02 -13.71
CA LYS A 131 13.84 8.32 -14.92
C LYS A 131 12.99 9.26 -15.77
N THR A 132 13.24 9.24 -17.06
CA THR A 132 12.34 9.82 -18.05
C THR A 132 11.29 8.79 -18.44
N LEU A 133 10.02 9.13 -18.29
CA LEU A 133 8.91 8.27 -18.65
C LEU A 133 8.65 8.32 -20.16
N ASP A 134 8.08 7.25 -20.68
CA ASP A 134 7.65 7.13 -22.06
C ASP A 134 6.26 6.50 -22.19
N ALA A 135 5.85 6.16 -23.41
CA ALA A 135 4.55 5.55 -23.65
C ALA A 135 4.42 4.13 -23.05
N GLU A 136 5.52 3.41 -22.84
CA GLU A 136 5.53 2.05 -22.30
C GLU A 136 5.31 2.04 -20.78
N ASP A 137 5.48 3.19 -20.15
CA ASP A 137 5.24 3.40 -18.72
C ASP A 137 3.77 3.70 -18.39
N VAL A 138 2.93 3.92 -19.40
CA VAL A 138 1.49 4.12 -19.23
C VAL A 138 0.85 2.84 -18.66
N GLY A 139 0.07 3.00 -17.59
CA GLY A 139 -0.59 1.90 -16.88
C GLY A 139 0.23 1.25 -15.77
N LYS A 140 1.51 1.64 -15.62
CA LYS A 140 2.32 1.26 -14.46
C LYS A 140 2.14 2.23 -13.30
N VAL A 141 2.45 1.77 -12.10
CA VAL A 141 2.74 2.59 -10.92
C VAL A 141 4.25 2.69 -10.80
N MET A 142 4.78 3.90 -10.94
CA MET A 142 6.18 4.22 -10.68
C MET A 142 6.37 4.39 -9.18
N LEU A 143 6.87 3.35 -8.53
CA LEU A 143 7.11 3.33 -7.10
C LEU A 143 8.52 3.83 -6.81
N VAL A 144 8.64 5.08 -6.37
CA VAL A 144 9.93 5.71 -6.09
C VAL A 144 10.44 5.29 -4.71
N THR A 145 11.54 4.55 -4.65
CA THR A 145 12.08 3.99 -3.39
C THR A 145 13.30 4.72 -2.85
N VAL A 146 13.87 5.64 -3.64
CA VAL A 146 15.10 6.38 -3.31
C VAL A 146 14.81 7.89 -3.25
N ASP A 147 15.46 8.59 -2.32
CA ASP A 147 15.31 10.03 -2.12
C ASP A 147 15.88 10.84 -3.29
N THR A 148 15.43 12.09 -3.46
CA THR A 148 15.92 13.03 -4.49
C THR A 148 15.78 12.54 -5.94
N VAL A 149 14.82 11.64 -6.18
CA VAL A 149 14.50 11.16 -7.54
C VAL A 149 13.62 12.16 -8.27
N VAL A 150 13.96 12.42 -9.53
CA VAL A 150 13.18 13.23 -10.47
C VAL A 150 12.57 12.30 -11.52
N ILE A 151 11.25 12.33 -11.64
CA ILE A 151 10.51 11.63 -12.69
C ILE A 151 10.19 12.66 -13.79
N THR A 152 10.87 12.55 -14.91
CA THR A 152 10.67 13.46 -16.05
C THR A 152 9.56 12.90 -16.94
N LEU A 153 8.53 13.70 -17.19
CA LEU A 153 7.46 13.38 -18.12
C LEU A 153 7.91 13.65 -19.56
N PRO A 154 7.45 12.87 -20.54
CA PRO A 154 7.69 13.18 -21.94
C PRO A 154 6.93 14.47 -22.33
N ALA A 155 7.12 14.95 -23.56
CA ALA A 155 6.27 16.00 -24.09
C ALA A 155 4.81 15.53 -24.12
N THR A 156 3.88 16.42 -23.75
CA THR A 156 2.47 16.07 -23.68
C THR A 156 1.94 15.52 -25.00
N ALA A 157 1.16 14.45 -24.90
CA ALA A 157 0.49 13.81 -26.02
C ALA A 157 -0.76 13.12 -25.52
N ALA A 158 -1.70 12.84 -26.44
CA ALA A 158 -2.91 12.12 -26.10
C ALA A 158 -2.57 10.74 -25.50
N LYS A 159 -3.33 10.34 -24.48
CA LYS A 159 -3.23 9.03 -23.80
C LYS A 159 -2.00 8.84 -22.91
N MET A 160 -1.23 9.88 -22.63
CA MET A 160 -0.12 9.82 -21.67
C MET A 160 -0.66 9.90 -20.24
N ALA A 161 -1.03 8.75 -19.65
CA ALA A 161 -1.55 8.68 -18.28
C ALA A 161 -0.56 7.97 -17.34
N PHE A 162 -0.02 8.72 -16.38
CA PHE A 162 1.02 8.25 -15.48
C PHE A 162 0.56 8.24 -14.03
N VAL A 163 1.09 7.27 -13.27
CA VAL A 163 0.90 7.18 -11.83
C VAL A 163 2.26 7.08 -11.17
N ILE A 164 2.59 8.05 -10.34
CA ILE A 164 3.83 8.10 -9.57
C ILE A 164 3.45 8.01 -8.09
N ALA A 165 4.12 7.15 -7.34
CA ALA A 165 3.87 6.95 -5.92
C ALA A 165 5.18 6.90 -5.12
N ASN A 166 5.12 7.41 -3.89
CA ASN A 166 6.22 7.31 -2.94
C ASN A 166 6.27 5.90 -2.34
N GLY A 167 7.39 5.20 -2.50
CA GLY A 167 7.63 3.87 -1.96
C GLY A 167 8.41 3.83 -0.64
N GLY A 168 9.00 4.96 -0.24
CA GLY A 168 9.80 5.10 0.96
C GLY A 168 8.98 5.00 2.25
N ALA A 169 9.68 4.86 3.37
CA ALA A 169 9.06 5.06 4.69
C ALA A 169 8.63 6.52 4.87
N ASP A 170 7.68 6.76 5.77
CA ASP A 170 7.19 8.10 6.07
C ASP A 170 8.35 9.05 6.43
N GLY A 171 8.39 10.21 5.78
CA GLY A 171 9.45 11.19 6.00
C GLY A 171 10.79 10.89 5.32
N ALA A 172 10.95 9.75 4.65
CA ALA A 172 12.27 9.25 4.21
C ALA A 172 12.64 9.60 2.77
N VAL A 173 11.66 9.72 1.87
CA VAL A 173 11.87 9.92 0.43
C VAL A 173 11.10 11.16 -0.03
N GLY A 174 11.82 12.10 -0.64
CA GLY A 174 11.26 13.16 -1.48
C GLY A 174 11.41 12.79 -2.95
N LEU A 175 10.40 13.09 -3.76
CA LEU A 175 10.42 12.91 -5.20
C LEU A 175 9.82 14.12 -5.90
N SER A 176 10.30 14.43 -7.11
CA SER A 176 9.71 15.44 -7.97
C SER A 176 9.24 14.83 -9.29
N VAL A 177 8.14 15.37 -9.80
CA VAL A 177 7.60 15.06 -11.12
C VAL A 177 7.79 16.31 -11.98
N SER A 178 8.57 16.18 -13.05
CA SER A 178 9.03 17.30 -13.87
C SER A 178 8.40 17.21 -15.26
N PRO A 179 7.70 18.25 -15.77
CA PRO A 179 7.23 18.29 -17.14
C PRO A 179 8.38 18.55 -18.13
N ALA A 180 8.14 18.36 -19.42
CA ALA A 180 9.06 18.86 -20.44
C ALA A 180 9.14 20.41 -20.37
N ALA A 181 10.22 21.00 -20.89
CA ALA A 181 10.48 22.43 -20.71
C ALA A 181 9.38 23.38 -21.26
N ALA A 182 8.60 22.92 -22.24
CA ALA A 182 7.49 23.69 -22.82
C ALA A 182 6.11 23.31 -22.23
N ASP A 183 6.09 22.36 -21.30
CA ASP A 183 4.87 21.83 -20.69
C ASP A 183 4.78 22.27 -19.23
N LYS A 184 3.55 22.36 -18.73
CA LYS A 184 3.25 22.62 -17.31
C LYS A 184 2.53 21.45 -16.65
N ILE A 185 2.58 21.38 -15.33
CA ILE A 185 1.70 20.52 -14.53
C ILE A 185 0.60 21.40 -13.94
N MET A 186 -0.66 21.14 -14.31
CA MET A 186 -1.84 21.91 -13.90
C MET A 186 -2.92 21.03 -13.27
N GLY A 187 -3.95 21.61 -12.67
CA GLY A 187 -5.04 20.84 -12.05
C GLY A 187 -5.99 21.71 -11.23
N ALA A 188 -6.76 21.07 -10.35
CA ALA A 188 -7.68 21.77 -9.46
C ALA A 188 -6.92 22.77 -8.55
N ASN A 189 -7.20 24.07 -8.70
CA ASN A 189 -6.50 25.16 -8.02
C ASN A 189 -4.96 25.18 -8.23
N LEU A 190 -4.49 24.58 -9.32
CA LEU A 190 -3.09 24.59 -9.75
C LEU A 190 -3.04 25.10 -11.19
N ALA A 191 -2.73 26.39 -11.37
CA ALA A 191 -2.65 26.98 -12.70
C ALA A 191 -1.54 26.36 -13.57
N GLY A 192 -0.46 25.91 -12.94
CA GLY A 192 0.73 25.41 -13.61
C GLY A 192 1.56 26.54 -14.23
N VAL A 193 2.87 26.33 -14.29
CA VAL A 193 3.83 27.16 -15.01
C VAL A 193 4.74 26.21 -15.76
N ASP A 194 5.16 26.59 -16.97
CA ASP A 194 6.02 25.76 -17.80
C ASP A 194 7.33 25.44 -17.06
N ASN A 195 7.81 24.21 -17.20
CA ASN A 195 9.06 23.77 -16.59
C ASN A 195 9.08 23.97 -15.05
N LYS A 196 7.96 23.70 -14.39
CA LYS A 196 7.87 23.67 -12.93
C LYS A 196 7.43 22.32 -12.41
N ASP A 197 8.21 21.80 -11.47
CA ASP A 197 7.99 20.49 -10.89
C ASP A 197 6.77 20.46 -9.96
N ARG A 198 6.18 19.28 -9.84
CA ARG A 198 5.26 18.90 -8.78
C ARG A 198 5.99 17.97 -7.80
N ILE A 199 6.15 18.40 -6.56
CA ILE A 199 7.09 17.81 -5.60
C ILE A 199 6.35 17.19 -4.41
N ASN A 200 6.54 15.91 -4.12
CA ASN A 200 6.12 15.30 -2.86
C ASN A 200 7.20 15.57 -1.80
N THR A 201 6.91 16.49 -0.88
CA THR A 201 7.91 17.01 0.05
C THR A 201 8.30 15.97 1.09
N LYS A 202 9.59 15.62 1.14
CA LYS A 202 10.17 14.57 1.99
C LYS A 202 9.62 14.55 3.42
N ALA A 203 9.65 15.68 4.12
CA ALA A 203 9.29 15.76 5.54
C ALA A 203 7.82 15.36 5.83
N THR A 204 6.93 15.51 4.85
CA THR A 204 5.50 15.23 4.99
C THR A 204 5.07 14.02 4.16
N ALA A 205 5.97 13.47 3.36
CA ALA A 205 5.71 12.36 2.48
C ALA A 205 5.36 11.12 3.31
N LYS A 206 4.24 10.49 2.97
CA LYS A 206 3.86 9.19 3.50
C LYS A 206 4.02 8.13 2.43
N ARG A 207 4.24 6.90 2.88
CA ARG A 207 4.28 5.76 1.97
C ARG A 207 2.97 5.68 1.20
N LEU A 208 3.08 5.52 -0.12
CA LEU A 208 1.98 5.51 -1.08
C LEU A 208 1.24 6.84 -1.26
N ASP A 209 1.79 7.97 -0.80
CA ASP A 209 1.42 9.25 -1.41
C ASP A 209 1.63 9.16 -2.91
N PHE A 210 0.67 9.64 -3.69
CA PHE A 210 0.67 9.42 -5.13
C PHE A 210 0.14 10.63 -5.87
N ILE A 211 0.50 10.69 -7.14
CA ILE A 211 -0.06 11.60 -8.12
C ILE A 211 -0.41 10.80 -9.37
N ARG A 212 -1.63 11.03 -9.87
CA ARG A 212 -2.11 10.50 -11.13
C ARG A 212 -2.42 11.67 -12.04
N ILE A 213 -1.76 11.66 -13.19
CA ILE A 213 -1.75 12.77 -14.15
C ILE A 213 -1.97 12.24 -15.57
N PHE A 214 -2.55 13.07 -16.43
CA PHE A 214 -2.72 12.76 -17.84
C PHE A 214 -2.31 13.94 -18.73
N GLY A 215 -1.69 13.64 -19.87
CA GLY A 215 -1.35 14.63 -20.89
C GLY A 215 -2.62 15.21 -21.53
N ASP A 216 -2.69 16.53 -21.63
CA ASP A 216 -3.75 17.25 -22.33
C ASP A 216 -3.53 17.33 -23.85
N ALA A 217 -2.35 16.89 -24.32
CA ALA A 217 -1.87 16.97 -25.71
C ALA A 217 -1.70 18.40 -26.25
N VAL A 218 -1.63 19.42 -25.39
CA VAL A 218 -1.50 20.84 -25.75
C VAL A 218 -0.46 21.55 -24.90
N ASP A 219 -0.76 21.82 -23.63
CA ASP A 219 0.05 22.69 -22.76
C ASP A 219 0.78 21.91 -21.65
N GLY A 220 0.50 20.62 -21.48
CA GLY A 220 1.20 19.78 -20.51
C GLY A 220 0.32 18.69 -19.88
N TYR A 221 0.37 18.58 -18.55
CA TYR A 221 -0.23 17.48 -17.81
C TYR A 221 -1.23 17.98 -16.76
N VAL A 222 -2.41 17.38 -16.76
CA VAL A 222 -3.46 17.66 -15.78
C VAL A 222 -3.42 16.63 -14.66
N VAL A 223 -3.40 17.09 -13.41
CA VAL A 223 -3.57 16.26 -12.20
C VAL A 223 -5.02 15.81 -12.10
N GLU A 224 -5.24 14.51 -12.24
CA GLU A 224 -6.55 13.86 -12.08
C GLU A 224 -6.86 13.62 -10.60
N SER A 225 -5.85 13.13 -9.86
CA SER A 225 -5.95 12.89 -8.43
C SER A 225 -4.57 12.89 -7.79
N GLU A 226 -4.49 13.39 -6.57
CA GLU A 226 -3.28 13.35 -5.76
C GLU A 226 -3.65 13.04 -4.31
N ARG A 227 -2.75 12.34 -3.61
CA ARG A 227 -2.81 12.10 -2.16
C ARG A 227 -1.46 12.46 -1.55
N GLY A 228 -1.52 13.08 -0.38
CA GLY A 228 -0.34 13.58 0.31
C GLY A 228 -0.17 15.08 0.13
N ILE A 229 0.94 15.61 0.65
CA ILE A 229 1.29 17.01 0.47
C ILE A 229 2.23 17.10 -0.74
N TRP A 230 1.79 17.88 -1.73
CA TRP A 230 2.55 18.15 -2.93
C TRP A 230 2.73 19.66 -3.06
N ALA A 231 3.95 20.12 -3.31
CA ALA A 231 4.31 21.51 -3.58
C ALA A 231 4.54 21.74 -5.08
N ALA A 232 4.24 22.95 -5.57
CA ALA A 232 4.72 23.37 -6.87
C ALA A 232 6.12 23.98 -6.68
N GLU A 233 7.02 23.74 -7.61
CA GLU A 233 8.30 24.45 -7.66
C GLU A 233 8.06 25.96 -7.80
N ALA A 234 8.88 26.75 -7.09
CA ALA A 234 8.81 28.21 -7.09
C ALA A 234 9.34 28.82 -8.38
#